data_AF-A0A016SUH3-F1
#
_entry.id   AF-A0A016SUH3-F1
#
_cell.length_a   1.000
_cell.length_b   1.000
_cell.length_c   1.000
_cell.angle_alpha   90.00
_cell.angle_beta   90.00
_cell.angle_gamma   90.00
#
_symmetry.space_group_name_H-M   'P 1'
#
loop_
_entity.id
_entity.type
_entity.pdbx_description
1 polymer ?
#
loop_
_entity_poly.entity_id
_entity_poly.type
_entity_poly.pdbx_seq_one_letter_code
_entity_poly.pdbx_strand_id
1 'polypeptide(L)'
;MIDSTASWIKRWACNFSEFAVSDLAFHFLTEIRDVPAINVCSVAPHIVEKIRVLKHVIVLREKLSYMWDYVKECPDAEETVTKCGNLRTLFTSLEQHLLHSLDLFSLSDLIRVHNKDMSALLEPIVYYAKCHIEACEVRFTF
;
A
#
# COMPACT_ATOMS: atom_id res chain seq x y z
N MET A 1 -5.66 10.26 -40.26
CA MET A 1 -5.25 11.20 -39.19
C MET A 1 -5.88 10.72 -37.90
N ILE A 2 -5.36 9.62 -37.37
CA ILE A 2 -5.91 8.88 -36.22
C ILE A 2 -4.69 8.53 -35.34
N ASP A 3 -4.82 8.74 -34.02
CA ASP A 3 -4.00 8.16 -32.94
C ASP A 3 -2.65 8.76 -32.50
N SER A 4 -2.48 10.08 -32.51
CA SER A 4 -1.42 10.68 -31.66
C SER A 4 -1.82 10.80 -30.18
N THR A 5 -3.12 10.87 -29.87
CA THR A 5 -3.61 11.00 -28.49
C THR A 5 -3.79 9.65 -27.77
N ALA A 6 -3.98 8.56 -28.49
CA ALA A 6 -4.05 7.21 -27.91
C ALA A 6 -2.68 6.67 -27.47
N SER A 7 -1.59 7.20 -28.05
CA SER A 7 -0.21 6.72 -27.84
C SER A 7 0.36 7.12 -26.47
N TRP A 8 0.07 8.34 -25.99
CA TRP A 8 0.56 8.78 -24.68
C TRP A 8 -0.19 8.13 -23.51
N ILE A 9 -1.49 7.91 -23.64
CA ILE A 9 -2.32 7.22 -22.62
C ILE A 9 -1.89 5.74 -22.44
N LYS A 10 -1.34 5.11 -23.47
CA LYS A 10 -0.72 3.77 -23.38
C LYS A 10 0.65 3.78 -22.69
N ARG A 11 1.39 4.89 -22.74
CA ARG A 11 2.75 5.04 -22.19
C ARG A 11 2.79 5.51 -20.73
N TRP A 12 1.67 6.01 -20.20
CA TRP A 12 1.45 6.38 -18.79
C TRP A 12 1.18 5.19 -17.85
N ALA A 13 1.36 3.95 -18.31
CA ALA A 13 1.37 2.79 -17.45
C ALA A 13 2.63 2.84 -16.58
N CYS A 14 2.60 3.54 -15.44
CA CYS A 14 3.66 3.58 -14.42
C CYS A 14 5.06 3.41 -15.02
N ASN A 15 5.41 4.25 -16.00
CA ASN A 15 6.69 4.11 -16.64
C ASN A 15 7.73 4.70 -15.71
N PHE A 16 8.33 3.86 -14.87
CA PHE A 16 9.48 4.20 -14.01
C PHE A 16 10.78 4.32 -14.82
N SER A 17 10.70 4.56 -16.14
CA SER A 17 11.86 5.01 -16.92
C SER A 17 12.35 6.33 -16.34
N GLU A 18 13.66 6.45 -16.23
CA GLU A 18 14.29 7.70 -15.83
C GLU A 18 14.13 8.74 -16.94
N PHE A 19 13.73 9.95 -16.54
CA PHE A 19 13.66 11.10 -17.43
C PHE A 19 14.63 12.16 -16.92
N ALA A 20 15.34 12.81 -17.83
CA ALA A 20 16.20 13.94 -17.47
C ALA A 20 15.34 15.06 -16.87
N VAL A 21 15.74 15.52 -15.70
CA VAL A 21 15.11 16.63 -14.96
C VAL A 21 16.17 17.67 -14.62
N SER A 22 15.76 18.88 -14.26
CA SER A 22 16.69 19.89 -13.73
C SER A 22 17.24 19.46 -12.36
N ASP A 23 18.41 19.97 -11.98
CA ASP A 23 19.02 19.68 -10.68
C ASP A 23 18.06 20.00 -9.52
N LEU A 24 17.34 21.12 -9.61
CA LEU A 24 16.34 21.51 -8.62
C LEU A 24 15.24 20.46 -8.47
N ALA A 25 14.70 19.96 -9.59
CA ALA A 25 13.67 18.93 -9.58
C ALA A 25 14.22 17.60 -9.06
N PHE A 26 15.46 17.24 -9.42
CA PHE A 26 16.13 16.05 -8.90
C PHE A 26 16.29 16.09 -7.37
N HIS A 27 16.80 17.21 -6.84
CA HIS A 27 16.95 17.41 -5.40
C HIS A 27 15.60 17.32 -4.69
N PHE A 28 14.60 18.03 -5.18
CA PHE A 28 13.25 17.99 -4.61
C PHE A 28 12.66 16.57 -4.60
N LEU A 29 12.68 15.86 -5.73
CA LEU A 29 12.16 14.50 -5.83
C LEU A 29 12.89 13.50 -4.92
N THR A 30 14.19 13.73 -4.69
CA THR A 30 14.99 12.93 -3.76
C THR A 30 14.59 13.19 -2.31
N GLU A 31 14.38 14.45 -1.93
CA GLU A 31 13.97 14.82 -0.57
C GLU A 31 12.58 14.29 -0.21
N ILE A 32 11.62 14.32 -1.14
CA ILE A 32 10.25 13.89 -0.89
C ILE A 32 10.01 12.40 -1.16
N ARG A 33 11.07 11.63 -1.46
CA ARG A 33 10.96 10.26 -1.99
C ARG A 33 10.11 9.34 -1.12
N ASP A 34 10.31 9.40 0.19
CA ASP A 34 9.64 8.55 1.17
C ASP A 34 8.48 9.28 1.88
N VAL A 35 8.14 10.50 1.45
CA VAL A 35 7.05 11.28 2.03
C VAL A 35 5.73 10.89 1.36
N PRO A 36 4.73 10.38 2.10
CA PRO A 36 3.44 9.98 1.55
C PRO A 36 2.57 11.22 1.24
N ALA A 37 2.82 11.84 0.09
CA ALA A 37 2.17 13.08 -0.33
C ALA A 37 1.28 12.94 -1.59
N ILE A 38 1.34 11.81 -2.29
CA ILE A 38 0.64 11.62 -3.57
C ILE A 38 -0.70 10.94 -3.29
N ASN A 39 -1.80 11.70 -3.42
CA ASN A 39 -3.14 11.12 -3.44
C ASN A 39 -3.48 10.58 -4.84
N VAL A 40 -3.26 9.28 -5.07
CA VAL A 40 -3.41 8.68 -6.40
C VAL A 40 -4.87 8.70 -6.91
N CYS A 41 -5.83 8.56 -6.00
CA CYS A 41 -7.26 8.59 -6.31
C CYS A 41 -7.70 9.99 -6.76
N SER A 42 -7.09 11.04 -6.21
CA SER A 42 -7.40 12.44 -6.56
C SER A 42 -6.63 12.90 -7.80
N VAL A 43 -5.33 12.59 -7.89
CA VAL A 43 -4.45 13.06 -8.97
C VAL A 43 -4.72 12.29 -10.27
N ALA A 44 -4.98 10.98 -10.18
CA ALA A 44 -5.09 10.13 -11.36
C ALA A 44 -6.04 8.92 -11.16
N PRO A 45 -7.35 9.15 -10.96
CA PRO A 45 -8.32 8.09 -10.69
C PRO A 45 -8.37 7.02 -11.79
N HIS A 46 -8.26 7.45 -13.05
CA HIS A 46 -8.22 6.56 -14.22
C HIS A 46 -7.01 5.60 -14.22
N ILE A 47 -5.91 5.95 -13.55
CA ILE A 47 -4.73 5.07 -13.42
C ILE A 47 -5.03 3.95 -12.43
N VAL A 48 -5.72 4.26 -11.33
CA VAL A 48 -6.14 3.26 -10.34
C VAL A 48 -7.04 2.20 -10.97
N GLU A 49 -7.96 2.60 -11.84
CA GLU A 49 -8.85 1.66 -12.54
C GLU A 49 -8.10 0.76 -13.53
N LYS A 50 -7.06 1.28 -14.17
CA LYS A 50 -6.32 0.60 -15.24
C LYS A 50 -5.21 -0.32 -14.71
N ILE A 51 -4.50 0.09 -13.65
CA ILE A 51 -3.35 -0.63 -13.11
C ILE A 51 -3.81 -1.60 -12.02
N ARG A 52 -3.95 -2.88 -12.38
CA ARG A 52 -4.45 -3.94 -11.48
C ARG A 52 -3.65 -4.07 -10.19
N VAL A 53 -2.31 -3.96 -10.26
CA VAL A 53 -1.45 -4.11 -9.07
C VAL A 53 -1.66 -2.95 -8.09
N LEU A 54 -1.81 -1.71 -8.59
CA LEU A 54 -2.12 -0.56 -7.75
C LEU A 54 -3.48 -0.70 -7.08
N LYS A 55 -4.52 -1.07 -7.86
CA LYS A 55 -5.85 -1.34 -7.34
C LYS A 55 -5.83 -2.43 -6.26
N HIS A 56 -5.07 -3.50 -6.48
CA HIS A 56 -4.91 -4.59 -5.53
C HIS A 56 -4.27 -4.13 -4.22
N VAL A 57 -3.20 -3.34 -4.28
CA VAL A 57 -2.56 -2.78 -3.08
C VAL A 57 -3.50 -1.85 -2.32
N ILE A 58 -4.28 -1.02 -2.99
CA ILE A 58 -5.30 -0.17 -2.33
C ILE A 58 -6.29 -1.03 -1.54
N VAL A 59 -6.81 -2.11 -2.15
CA VAL A 59 -7.72 -3.05 -1.48
C VAL A 59 -7.06 -3.77 -0.31
N LEU A 60 -5.78 -4.15 -0.42
CA LEU A 60 -5.04 -4.78 0.69
C LEU A 60 -4.88 -3.80 1.86
N ARG A 61 -4.49 -2.55 1.59
CA ARG A 61 -4.35 -1.51 2.62
C ARG A 61 -5.69 -1.24 3.31
N GLU A 62 -6.78 -1.18 2.56
CA GLU A 62 -8.13 -1.01 3.12
C GLU A 62 -8.48 -2.16 4.08
N LYS A 63 -8.25 -3.42 3.67
CA LYS A 63 -8.45 -4.58 4.56
C LYS A 63 -7.59 -4.50 5.81
N LEU A 64 -6.31 -4.14 5.67
CA LEU A 64 -5.40 -4.00 6.81
C LEU A 64 -5.87 -2.91 7.77
N SER A 65 -6.38 -1.78 7.26
CA SER A 65 -6.92 -0.71 8.10
C SER A 65 -8.05 -1.22 9.00
N TYR A 66 -9.05 -1.91 8.41
CA TYR A 66 -10.16 -2.49 9.18
C TYR A 66 -9.71 -3.61 10.14
N MET A 67 -8.79 -4.48 9.69
CA MET A 67 -8.27 -5.56 10.51
C MET A 67 -7.42 -5.04 11.67
N TRP A 68 -6.70 -3.93 11.47
CA TRP A 68 -5.87 -3.31 12.50
C TRP A 68 -6.71 -2.84 13.69
N ASP A 69 -7.89 -2.28 13.44
CA ASP A 69 -8.80 -1.85 14.51
C ASP A 69 -9.19 -2.99 15.46
N TYR A 70 -9.28 -4.23 14.95
CA TYR A 70 -9.49 -5.41 15.77
C TYR A 70 -8.19 -5.93 16.40
N VAL A 71 -7.14 -6.11 15.59
CA VAL A 71 -5.86 -6.71 16.00
C VAL A 71 -5.18 -5.92 17.10
N LYS A 72 -5.29 -4.59 17.08
CA LYS A 72 -4.66 -3.72 18.09
C LYS A 72 -5.26 -3.86 19.49
N GLU A 73 -6.56 -4.17 19.57
CA GLU A 73 -7.31 -4.32 20.83
C GLU A 73 -7.39 -5.78 21.30
N CYS A 74 -7.04 -6.74 20.44
CA CYS A 74 -7.09 -8.16 20.75
C CYS A 74 -5.87 -8.59 21.60
N PRO A 75 -6.07 -9.12 22.83
CA PRO A 75 -4.96 -9.60 23.65
C PRO A 75 -4.26 -10.82 23.03
N ASP A 76 -5.04 -11.73 22.42
CA ASP A 76 -4.50 -12.96 21.81
C ASP A 76 -3.71 -12.69 20.53
N ALA A 77 -3.87 -11.51 19.90
CA ALA A 77 -3.13 -11.14 18.71
C ALA A 77 -1.64 -10.87 18.98
N GLU A 78 -1.29 -10.52 20.23
CA GLU A 78 0.11 -10.39 20.66
C GLU A 78 0.83 -11.74 20.66
N GLU A 79 0.12 -12.80 21.06
CA GLU A 79 0.62 -14.18 21.18
C GLU A 79 0.42 -15.00 19.89
N THR A 80 -0.29 -14.47 18.90
CA THR A 80 -0.52 -15.17 17.64
C THR A 80 0.75 -15.19 16.80
N VAL A 81 1.46 -16.33 16.82
CA VAL A 81 2.68 -16.56 16.05
C VAL A 81 2.35 -16.87 14.59
N THR A 82 2.91 -16.10 13.67
CA THR A 82 2.87 -16.34 12.22
C THR A 82 4.24 -16.80 11.72
N LYS A 83 4.34 -17.20 10.44
CA LYS A 83 5.66 -17.49 9.83
C LYS A 83 6.59 -16.27 9.77
N CYS A 84 6.05 -15.07 9.95
CA CYS A 84 6.78 -13.81 9.84
C CYS A 84 6.96 -13.12 11.22
N GLY A 85 6.65 -13.81 12.32
CA GLY A 85 6.66 -13.27 13.68
C GLY A 85 5.24 -13.11 14.26
N ASN A 86 5.11 -12.41 15.38
CA ASN A 86 3.81 -12.21 16.02
C ASN A 86 2.91 -11.28 15.21
N LEU A 87 1.61 -11.57 15.17
CA LEU A 87 0.65 -10.86 14.34
C LEU A 87 0.61 -9.35 14.64
N ARG A 88 0.53 -8.96 15.91
CA ARG A 88 0.53 -7.54 16.28
C ARG A 88 1.82 -6.84 15.83
N THR A 89 2.97 -7.50 15.99
CA THR A 89 4.27 -6.97 15.56
C THR A 89 4.33 -6.75 14.06
N LEU A 90 3.69 -7.60 13.25
CA LEU A 90 3.62 -7.41 11.80
C LEU A 90 2.92 -6.10 11.44
N PHE A 91 1.82 -5.77 12.10
CA PHE A 91 1.11 -4.52 11.88
C PHE A 91 1.91 -3.30 12.35
N THR A 92 2.47 -3.35 13.56
CA THR A 92 3.23 -2.22 14.12
C THR A 92 4.55 -1.96 13.39
N SER A 93 5.06 -2.95 12.65
CA SER A 93 6.26 -2.80 11.80
C SER A 93 5.96 -2.13 10.46
N LEU A 94 4.69 -1.96 10.08
CA LEU A 94 4.32 -1.25 8.87
C LEU A 94 4.44 0.26 9.05
N GLU A 95 4.77 0.94 7.97
CA GLU A 95 4.71 2.40 7.90
C GLU A 95 3.26 2.87 8.14
N GLN A 96 3.06 3.82 9.06
CA GLN A 96 1.73 4.20 9.55
C GLN A 96 0.76 4.65 8.44
N HIS A 97 1.25 5.33 7.40
CA HIS A 97 0.39 5.76 6.29
C HIS A 97 -0.20 4.58 5.52
N LEU A 98 0.45 3.41 5.53
CA LEU A 98 -0.08 2.21 4.89
C LEU A 98 -1.36 1.70 5.58
N LEU A 99 -1.51 1.96 6.88
CA LEU A 99 -2.69 1.58 7.68
C LEU A 99 -3.74 2.69 7.78
N HIS A 100 -3.33 3.97 7.82
CA HIS A 100 -4.22 5.09 8.16
C HIS A 100 -4.55 6.03 7.01
N SER A 101 -3.81 5.98 5.90
CA SER A 101 -3.93 6.96 4.81
C SER A 101 -4.00 6.27 3.46
N LEU A 102 -5.06 5.49 3.24
CA LEU A 102 -5.24 4.55 2.12
C LEU A 102 -4.98 5.13 0.73
N ASP A 103 -5.30 6.41 0.53
CA ASP A 103 -5.15 7.08 -0.76
C ASP A 103 -3.78 7.75 -0.95
N LEU A 104 -2.97 7.88 0.10
CA LEU A 104 -1.65 8.52 0.05
C LEU A 104 -0.54 7.50 -0.21
N PHE A 105 0.35 7.86 -1.12
CA PHE A 105 1.54 7.10 -1.49
C PHE A 105 2.76 8.03 -1.55
N SER A 106 3.92 7.52 -1.16
CA SER A 106 5.22 8.11 -1.47
C SER A 106 5.72 7.68 -2.86
N LEU A 107 6.81 8.26 -3.35
CA LEU A 107 7.44 7.79 -4.59
C LEU A 107 7.98 6.36 -4.40
N SER A 108 8.60 6.07 -3.26
CA SER A 108 9.06 4.74 -2.90
C SER A 108 7.93 3.71 -2.85
N ASP A 109 6.75 4.08 -2.35
CA ASP A 109 5.59 3.19 -2.36
C ASP A 109 5.16 2.84 -3.77
N LEU A 110 5.07 3.83 -4.66
CA LEU A 110 4.67 3.60 -6.05
C LEU A 110 5.68 2.71 -6.79
N ILE A 111 6.98 2.84 -6.49
CA ILE A 111 8.02 1.93 -7.01
C ILE A 111 7.79 0.50 -6.48
N ARG A 112 7.56 0.34 -5.18
CA ARG A 112 7.28 -0.97 -4.55
C ARG A 112 6.00 -1.61 -5.08
N VAL A 113 4.97 -0.80 -5.38
CA VAL A 113 3.73 -1.26 -6.03
C VAL A 113 4.05 -1.78 -7.43
N HIS A 114 4.80 -1.03 -8.23
CA HIS A 114 5.18 -1.45 -9.57
C HIS A 114 5.98 -2.75 -9.58
N ASN A 115 6.94 -2.89 -8.66
CA ASN A 115 7.76 -4.08 -8.53
C ASN A 115 7.05 -5.26 -7.86
N LYS A 116 5.80 -5.06 -7.39
CA LYS A 116 4.99 -6.03 -6.62
C LYS A 116 5.52 -6.36 -5.22
N ASP A 117 6.61 -5.73 -4.79
CA ASP A 117 7.16 -5.84 -3.43
C ASP A 117 6.13 -5.45 -2.37
N MET A 118 5.30 -4.43 -2.66
CA MET A 118 4.24 -4.01 -1.76
C MET A 118 3.16 -5.09 -1.60
N SER A 119 2.74 -5.74 -2.69
CA SER A 119 1.75 -6.83 -2.60
C SER A 119 2.33 -8.03 -1.83
N ALA A 120 3.57 -8.41 -2.12
CA ALA A 120 4.26 -9.49 -1.43
C ALA A 120 4.41 -9.24 0.08
N LEU A 121 4.53 -7.99 0.51
CA LEU A 121 4.54 -7.60 1.92
C LEU A 121 3.15 -7.67 2.55
N LEU A 122 2.12 -7.10 1.91
CA LEU A 122 0.81 -6.91 2.54
C LEU A 122 -0.07 -8.17 2.52
N GLU A 123 0.04 -9.02 1.48
CA GLU A 123 -0.80 -10.23 1.35
C GLU A 123 -0.66 -11.21 2.52
N PRO A 124 0.55 -11.56 3.00
CA PRO A 124 0.69 -12.44 4.17
C PRO A 124 0.06 -11.85 5.42
N ILE A 125 0.17 -10.53 5.63
CA ILE A 125 -0.36 -9.85 6.82
C ILE A 125 -1.89 -9.93 6.81
N VAL A 126 -2.52 -9.64 5.67
CA VAL A 126 -3.97 -9.79 5.48
C VAL A 126 -4.41 -11.24 5.73
N TYR A 127 -3.65 -12.21 5.22
CA TYR A 127 -3.95 -13.63 5.42
C TYR A 127 -3.92 -14.02 6.90
N TYR A 128 -2.85 -13.70 7.62
CA TYR A 128 -2.73 -14.07 9.04
C TYR A 128 -3.74 -13.32 9.92
N ALA A 129 -3.98 -12.04 9.64
CA ALA A 129 -5.01 -11.27 10.33
C ALA A 129 -6.38 -11.90 10.15
N LYS A 130 -6.72 -12.29 8.91
CA LYS A 130 -7.98 -12.99 8.62
C LYS A 130 -8.08 -14.31 9.39
N CYS A 131 -7.07 -15.17 9.32
CA CYS A 131 -7.07 -16.45 10.03
C CYS A 131 -7.22 -16.27 11.55
N HIS A 132 -6.56 -15.26 12.11
CA HIS A 132 -6.72 -14.93 13.52
C HIS A 132 -8.15 -14.48 13.81
N ILE A 133 -8.68 -13.48 13.11
CA ILE A 133 -10.04 -12.95 13.33
C ILE A 133 -11.10 -14.05 13.23
N GLU A 134 -10.98 -14.97 12.27
CA GLU A 134 -11.94 -16.08 12.08
C GLU A 134 -11.87 -17.14 13.19
N ALA A 135 -10.71 -17.33 13.82
CA ALA A 135 -10.48 -18.35 14.84
C ALA A 135 -10.53 -17.81 16.28
N CYS A 136 -10.41 -16.50 16.46
CA CYS A 136 -10.22 -15.90 17.76
C CYS A 136 -11.57 -15.68 18.46
N GLU A 137 -11.75 -16.31 19.61
CA GLU A 137 -12.99 -16.27 20.39
C GLU A 137 -13.12 -15.01 21.27
N VAL A 138 -12.42 -13.91 20.94
CA VAL A 138 -12.24 -12.74 21.82
C VAL A 138 -13.56 -12.32 22.44
N ARG A 139 -13.68 -12.57 23.73
CA ARG A 139 -14.71 -11.97 24.57
C ARG A 139 -14.26 -10.55 24.83
N PHE A 140 -14.80 -9.57 24.09
CA PHE A 140 -14.71 -8.18 24.51
C PHE A 140 -15.43 -8.06 25.86
N THR A 141 -14.66 -8.09 26.95
CA THR A 141 -15.17 -7.72 28.28
C THR A 141 -15.26 -6.20 28.31
N PHE A 142 -16.46 -5.69 28.06
CA PHE A 142 -16.82 -4.29 28.30
C PHE A 142 -16.90 -3.99 29.80
#